data_AF-A0A2W0EKZ7-F1
#
_entry.id   AF-A0A2W0EKZ7-F1
#
_cell.length_a   1.000
_cell.length_b   1.000
_cell.length_c   1.000
_cell.angle_alpha   90.00
_cell.angle_beta   90.00
_cell.angle_gamma   90.00
#
_symmetry.space_group_name_H-M   'P 1'
#
loop_
_entity.id
_entity.type
_entity.pdbx_description
1 polymer ?
#
loop_
_entity_poly.entity_id
_entity_poly.type
_entity_poly.pdbx_seq_one_letter_code
_entity_poly.pdbx_strand_id
1 'polypeptide(L)' 'MDKQMTTAEIVGQLRDGMTIGIGGWGPRRKPMALVREILRSDLKELTVVAYGGADVGMLCAAGKIKK' A
#
# COMPACT_ATOMS: atom_id res chain seq x y z
N MET A 1 -11.11 -7.38 22.17
CA MET A 1 -9.98 -7.99 21.42
C MET A 1 -9.05 -6.87 21.02
N ASP A 2 -7.77 -6.98 21.38
CA ASP A 2 -6.74 -6.04 20.93
C ASP A 2 -6.44 -6.27 19.44
N LYS A 3 -6.24 -5.17 18.70
CA LYS A 3 -5.96 -5.15 17.26
C LYS A 3 -4.70 -4.34 16.93
N GLN A 4 -3.90 -3.98 17.93
CA GLN A 4 -2.64 -3.30 17.71
C GLN A 4 -1.69 -4.22 16.95
N MET A 5 -1.10 -3.69 15.88
CA MET A 5 -0.15 -4.38 15.01
C MET A 5 0.89 -3.39 14.51
N THR A 6 2.10 -3.87 14.28
CA THR A 6 3.15 -3.16 13.54
C THR A 6 2.81 -3.09 12.05
N THR A 7 3.45 -2.17 11.32
CA THR A 7 3.25 -2.07 9.86
C THR A 7 3.70 -3.34 9.13
N ALA A 8 4.76 -4.00 9.60
CA ALA A 8 5.26 -5.24 9.01
C ALA A 8 4.24 -6.38 9.19
N GLU A 9 3.61 -6.51 10.36
CA GLU A 9 2.57 -7.53 10.58
C GLU A 9 1.31 -7.27 9.75
N ILE A 10 0.98 -6.00 9.47
CA ILE A 10 -0.12 -5.64 8.56
C ILE A 10 0.24 -6.04 7.13
N VAL A 11 1.44 -5.67 6.64
CA VAL A 11 1.87 -5.97 5.27
C VAL A 11 2.07 -7.48 5.06
N GLY A 12 2.52 -8.23 6.07
CA GLY A 12 2.65 -9.69 6.01
C GLY A 12 1.33 -10.44 5.85
N GLN A 13 0.19 -9.80 6.09
CA GLN A 13 -1.14 -10.35 5.83
C GLN A 13 -1.62 -10.11 4.40
N LEU A 14 -0.98 -9.20 3.65
CA LEU A 14 -1.29 -8.96 2.25
C LEU A 14 -0.75 -10.09 1.38
N ARG A 15 -1.23 -10.17 0.14
CA ARG A 15 -0.82 -11.16 -0.87
C ARG A 15 -0.72 -10.51 -2.23
N ASP A 16 0.09 -11.13 -3.09
CA ASP A 16 0.15 -10.76 -4.51
C ASP A 16 -1.23 -10.81 -5.16
N GLY A 17 -1.48 -9.89 -6.10
CA GLY A 17 -2.76 -9.84 -6.82
C GLY A 17 -3.93 -9.23 -6.05
N MET A 18 -3.75 -8.82 -4.79
CA MET A 18 -4.83 -8.20 -4.01
C MET A 18 -5.25 -6.84 -4.59
N THR A 19 -6.55 -6.54 -4.46
CA THR A 19 -7.08 -5.19 -4.64
C THR A 19 -7.05 -4.45 -3.30
N ILE A 20 -6.33 -3.33 -3.25
CA ILE A 20 -6.11 -2.55 -2.04
C ILE A 20 -6.65 -1.13 -2.23
N GLY A 21 -7.51 -0.71 -1.31
CA GLY A 21 -7.94 0.68 -1.20
C GLY A 21 -6.95 1.51 -0.37
N ILE A 22 -6.45 2.63 -0.91
CA ILE A 22 -5.61 3.57 -0.16
C ILE A 22 -6.37 4.88 0.06
N GLY A 23 -6.67 5.15 1.33
CA GLY A 23 -7.36 6.37 1.76
C GLY A 23 -6.54 7.65 1.61
N GLY A 24 -7.12 8.78 2.02
CA GLY A 24 -6.56 10.13 1.85
C GLY A 24 -6.80 10.70 0.44
N TRP A 25 -6.27 11.90 0.17
CA TRP A 25 -6.53 12.64 -1.09
C TRP A 25 -5.27 13.34 -1.59
N GLY A 26 -4.77 12.97 -2.78
CA GLY A 26 -3.54 13.56 -3.31
C GLY A 26 -2.38 13.42 -2.31
N PRO A 27 -1.71 14.52 -1.91
CA PRO A 27 -0.66 14.47 -0.90
C PRO A 27 -1.20 14.44 0.55
N ARG A 28 -2.51 14.54 0.78
CA ARG A 28 -3.08 14.77 2.11
C ARG A 28 -3.41 13.47 2.83
N ARG A 29 -2.81 13.29 4.01
CA ARG A 29 -3.06 12.19 4.96
C ARG A 29 -3.02 10.79 4.33
N LYS A 30 -2.12 10.59 3.37
CA LYS A 30 -1.82 9.25 2.85
C LYS A 30 -1.16 8.39 3.93
N PRO A 31 -1.48 7.09 4.06
CA PRO A 31 -0.89 6.20 5.05
C PRO A 31 0.53 5.78 4.63
N MET A 32 1.44 6.76 4.50
CA MET A 32 2.76 6.56 3.90
C MET A 32 3.65 5.57 4.67
N ALA A 33 3.37 5.31 5.95
CA ALA A 33 4.06 4.26 6.69
C ALA A 33 3.79 2.86 6.09
N LEU A 34 2.52 2.55 5.77
CA LEU A 34 2.15 1.29 5.12
C LEU A 34 2.62 1.24 3.68
N VAL A 35 2.53 2.35 2.94
CA VAL A 35 3.04 2.41 1.55
C VAL A 35 4.53 2.07 1.51
N ARG A 36 5.34 2.69 2.38
CA ARG A 36 6.77 2.40 2.46
C ARG A 36 7.06 0.97 2.88
N GLU A 37 6.24 0.39 3.72
CA GLU A 37 6.40 -1.00 4.11
C GLU A 37 6.06 -1.97 2.97
N ILE A 38 5.02 -1.69 2.17
CA ILE A 38 4.73 -2.43 0.93
C ILE A 38 5.91 -2.33 -0.05
N LEU A 39 6.55 -1.16 -0.17
CA LEU A 39 7.73 -0.99 -1.02
C LEU A 39 8.93 -1.84 -0.59
N ARG A 40 9.07 -2.14 0.70
CA ARG A 40 10.13 -3.03 1.22
C ARG A 40 9.82 -4.51 1.07
N SER A 41 8.55 -4.87 0.90
CA SER A 41 8.10 -6.26 0.75
C SER A 41 8.28 -6.78 -0.68
N ASP A 42 8.11 -8.08 -0.86
CA ASP A 42 8.13 -8.74 -2.18
C ASP A 42 6.77 -8.72 -2.90
N LEU A 43 5.75 -8.05 -2.32
CA LEU A 43 4.41 -7.98 -2.91
C LEU A 43 4.44 -7.47 -4.34
N LYS A 44 3.57 -8.00 -5.20
CA LYS A 44 3.45 -7.60 -6.61
C LYS A 44 2.02 -7.78 -7.12
N GLU A 45 1.81 -7.34 -8.35
CA GLU A 45 0.53 -7.46 -9.07
C GLU A 45 -0.67 -6.83 -8.35
N LEU A 46 -0.44 -5.81 -7.51
CA LEU A 46 -1.50 -5.18 -6.72
C LEU A 46 -2.43 -4.37 -7.62
N THR A 47 -3.73 -4.42 -7.35
CA THR A 47 -4.70 -3.48 -7.93
C THR A 47 -4.97 -2.37 -6.91
N VAL A 48 -4.75 -1.11 -7.24
CA VAL A 48 -4.85 -0.01 -6.26
C VAL A 48 -6.01 0.93 -6.57
N VAL A 49 -6.91 1.09 -5.60
CA VAL A 49 -8.03 2.04 -5.66
C VAL A 49 -7.72 3.22 -4.73
N ALA A 50 -7.50 4.40 -5.28
CA ALA A 50 -7.13 5.58 -4.49
C ALA A 50 -7.49 6.90 -5.17
N TYR A 51 -7.72 7.94 -4.38
CA TYR A 51 -7.53 9.33 -4.82
C TYR A 51 -6.03 9.64 -4.85
N GLY A 52 -5.39 9.28 -5.96
CA GLY A 52 -3.94 9.10 -6.05
C GLY A 52 -3.10 10.34 -5.70
N GLY A 53 -1.92 10.08 -5.13
CA GLY A 53 -0.86 11.05 -4.87
C GLY A 53 0.51 10.37 -4.87
N ALA A 54 1.37 10.71 -3.91
CA ALA A 54 2.70 10.12 -3.79
C ALA A 54 2.68 8.59 -3.54
N ASP A 55 1.60 8.08 -2.93
CA ASP A 55 1.38 6.66 -2.69
C ASP A 55 1.34 5.84 -3.98
N VAL A 56 0.41 6.17 -4.88
CA VAL A 56 0.26 5.50 -6.17
C VAL A 56 1.50 5.68 -7.02
N GLY A 57 2.07 6.90 -7.06
CA GLY A 57 3.29 7.18 -7.81
C GLY A 57 4.47 6.31 -7.38
N MET A 58 4.72 6.18 -6.08
CA MET A 58 5.81 5.34 -5.56
C MET A 58 5.58 3.85 -5.83
N LEU A 59 4.35 3.36 -5.65
CA LEU A 59 4.02 1.95 -5.90
C LEU A 59 4.11 1.60 -7.40
N CYS A 60 3.68 2.51 -8.29
CA CYS A 60 3.89 2.38 -9.73
C CYS A 60 5.38 2.35 -10.08
N ALA A 61 6.17 3.28 -9.55
CA ALA A 61 7.61 3.36 -9.81
C ALA A 61 8.37 2.10 -9.36
N ALA A 62 7.92 1.45 -8.29
CA ALA A 62 8.48 0.20 -7.78
C ALA A 62 7.90 -1.06 -8.45
N GLY A 63 7.06 -0.92 -9.49
CA GLY A 63 6.46 -2.06 -10.21
C GLY A 63 5.51 -2.90 -9.36
N LYS A 64 4.94 -2.33 -8.28
CA LYS A 64 4.04 -3.04 -7.37
C LYS A 64 2.63 -3.18 -7.91
N ILE A 65 2.23 -2.29 -8.82
CA ILE A 65 0.85 -2.13 -9.30
C ILE A 65 0.68 -2.81 -10.66
N LYS A 66 -0.38 -3.61 -10.78
CA LYS A 66 -0.91 -4.15 -12.03
C LYS A 66 -1.95 -3.22 -12.66
N LYS A 67 -2.83 -2.63 -11.83
CA LYS A 67 -3.97 -1.82 -12.26
C LYS A 67 -4.37 -0.76 -11.25
#